data_AF-A0A9D6Z7N9-F1
#
_entry.id   AF-A0A9D6Z7N9-F1
#
_cell.length_a   1.000
_cell.length_b   1.000
_cell.length_c   1.000
_cell.angle_alpha   90.00
_cell.angle_beta   90.00
_cell.angle_gamma   90.00
#
_symmetry.space_group_name_H-M   'P 1'
#
loop_
_entity.id
_entity.type
_entity.pdbx_description
1 polymer ?
#
loop_
_entity_poly.entity_id
_entity_poly.type
_entity_poly.pdbx_seq_one_letter_code
_entity_poly.pdbx_strand_id
1 'polypeptide(L)'
;METYITSFKKCPLCEVVWDSREEFLKDPRVSVIGYQTNFKKLGEGFFLFNHDSCGTSLAIMVDAFHDFYKGPIYEDRATGSEDCPGYCLHQSELRRCPAKCECAYVREIIQIVSNWTKD
;
A
#
# COMPACT_ATOMS: atom_id res chain seq x y z
N MET A 1 -4.49 23.66 -26.38
CA MET A 1 -5.28 23.18 -25.23
C MET A 1 -4.53 21.97 -24.71
N GLU A 2 -3.64 22.17 -23.73
CA GLU A 2 -2.82 21.09 -23.18
C GLU A 2 -3.73 20.19 -22.32
N THR A 3 -3.98 18.98 -22.80
CA THR A 3 -4.57 17.91 -21.99
C THR A 3 -3.49 17.43 -21.03
N TYR A 4 -3.50 17.92 -19.79
CA TYR A 4 -2.66 17.37 -18.72
C TYR A 4 -3.19 15.98 -18.37
N ILE A 5 -2.66 14.95 -19.04
CA ILE A 5 -2.80 13.58 -18.58
C ILE A 5 -2.00 13.50 -17.27
N THR A 6 -2.72 13.44 -16.15
CA THR A 6 -2.09 13.33 -14.84
C THR A 6 -1.73 11.86 -14.65
N SER A 7 -0.48 11.49 -14.89
CA SER A 7 0.00 10.13 -14.64
C SER A 7 -0.16 9.76 -13.16
N PHE A 8 -0.46 8.49 -12.87
CA PHE A 8 -0.57 8.02 -11.50
C PHE A 8 0.75 8.15 -10.72
N LYS A 9 1.87 7.71 -11.31
CA LYS A 9 3.20 7.80 -10.67
C LYS A 9 4.29 7.92 -11.72
N LYS A 10 5.33 8.69 -11.41
CA LYS A 10 6.60 8.70 -12.13
C LYS A 10 7.72 8.26 -11.19
N CYS A 11 8.58 7.36 -11.66
CA CYS A 11 9.80 7.02 -10.95
C CYS A 11 10.75 8.23 -10.94
N PRO A 12 11.22 8.73 -9.79
CA PRO A 12 12.08 9.91 -9.75
C PRO A 12 13.50 9.63 -10.23
N LEU A 13 13.90 8.35 -10.35
CA LEU A 13 15.27 7.96 -10.70
C LEU A 13 15.44 7.63 -12.19
N CYS A 14 14.60 6.76 -12.75
CA CYS A 14 14.68 6.35 -14.16
C CYS A 14 13.54 6.87 -15.03
N GLU A 15 12.68 7.72 -14.47
CA GLU A 15 11.63 8.45 -15.19
C GLU A 15 10.52 7.61 -15.82
N VAL A 16 10.48 6.29 -15.60
CA VAL A 16 9.33 5.45 -15.97
C VAL A 16 8.05 6.05 -15.40
N VAL A 17 7.04 6.14 -16.26
CA VAL A 17 5.72 6.67 -15.93
C VAL A 17 4.72 5.52 -15.95
N TRP A 18 3.86 5.48 -14.92
CA TRP A 18 2.69 4.62 -14.88
C TRP A 18 1.47 5.54 -14.89
N ASP A 19 0.61 5.40 -15.90
CA ASP A 19 -0.54 6.28 -16.10
C ASP A 19 -1.70 5.90 -15.18
N SER A 20 -1.77 4.63 -14.77
CA SER A 20 -2.81 4.11 -13.86
C SER A 20 -2.23 3.31 -12.69
N ARG A 21 -3.07 3.08 -11.68
CA ARG A 21 -2.76 2.20 -10.54
C ARG A 21 -2.53 0.78 -11.03
N GLU A 22 -3.35 0.34 -11.98
CA GLU A 22 -3.33 -0.99 -12.57
C GLU A 22 -2.02 -1.21 -13.32
N GLU A 23 -1.55 -0.25 -14.13
CA GLU A 23 -0.24 -0.32 -14.77
C GLU A 23 0.91 -0.41 -13.76
N PHE A 24 0.88 0.43 -12.72
CA PHE A 24 1.87 0.41 -11.64
C PHE A 24 1.93 -0.96 -10.95
N LEU A 25 0.77 -1.56 -10.68
CA LEU A 25 0.69 -2.86 -10.00
C LEU A 25 0.94 -4.06 -10.91
N LYS A 26 0.72 -3.93 -12.22
CA LYS A 26 1.08 -4.96 -13.21
C LYS A 26 2.58 -5.01 -13.49
N ASP A 27 3.31 -3.91 -13.30
CA ASP A 27 4.74 -3.89 -13.55
C ASP A 27 5.48 -4.95 -12.70
N PRO A 28 6.15 -5.94 -13.30
CA PRO A 28 6.85 -7.00 -12.59
C PRO A 28 8.09 -6.49 -11.86
N ARG A 29 8.56 -5.28 -12.19
CA ARG A 29 9.71 -4.62 -11.56
C ARG A 29 9.29 -3.78 -10.35
N VAL A 30 8.00 -3.78 -10.00
CA VAL A 30 7.46 -3.07 -8.83
C VAL A 30 6.99 -4.08 -7.79
N SER A 31 7.61 -4.05 -6.62
CA SER A 31 7.33 -4.98 -5.52
C SER A 31 7.02 -4.21 -4.23
N VAL A 32 6.02 -4.65 -3.47
CA VAL A 32 5.74 -4.07 -2.14
C VAL A 32 6.82 -4.52 -1.17
N ILE A 33 7.41 -3.57 -0.45
CA ILE A 33 8.47 -3.84 0.54
C ILE A 33 8.11 -3.40 1.96
N GLY A 34 7.04 -2.64 2.13
CA GLY A 34 6.66 -2.19 3.46
C GLY A 34 5.41 -1.33 3.54
N TYR A 35 5.03 -1.02 4.77
CA TYR A 35 3.97 -0.08 5.11
C TYR A 35 4.42 0.87 6.22
N GLN A 36 4.36 2.17 5.97
CA GLN A 36 4.55 3.21 6.97
C GLN A 36 3.19 3.68 7.49
N THR A 37 2.83 3.21 8.68
CA THR A 37 1.53 3.47 9.31
C THR A 37 1.38 4.92 9.76
N ASN A 38 0.25 5.55 9.41
CA ASN A 38 -0.23 6.77 10.07
C ASN A 38 -1.36 6.39 11.03
N PHE A 39 -1.04 6.26 12.31
CA PHE A 39 -1.98 5.84 13.34
C PHE A 39 -3.09 6.87 13.64
N LYS A 40 -3.03 8.09 13.11
CA LYS A 40 -4.11 9.08 13.26
C LYS A 40 -5.10 9.00 12.11
N LYS A 41 -4.60 8.71 10.91
CA LYS A 41 -5.37 8.61 9.68
C LYS A 41 -4.77 7.52 8.80
N LEU A 42 -5.33 6.32 8.91
CA LEU A 42 -4.75 5.11 8.32
C LEU A 42 -4.58 5.20 6.80
N GLY A 43 -5.50 5.90 6.12
CA GLY A 43 -5.46 6.22 4.70
C GLY A 43 -4.31 7.13 4.25
N GLU A 44 -3.81 7.97 5.15
CA GLU A 44 -2.65 8.84 4.94
C GLU A 44 -1.31 8.12 5.24
N GLY A 45 -1.34 6.82 5.54
CA GLY A 45 -0.13 5.99 5.57
C GLY A 45 0.42 5.72 4.17
N PHE A 46 1.63 5.16 4.09
CA PHE A 46 2.27 4.88 2.80
C PHE A 46 2.58 3.40 2.63
N PHE A 47 2.14 2.80 1.52
CA PHE A 47 2.77 1.60 1.00
C PHE A 47 4.08 1.97 0.33
N LEU A 48 5.10 1.19 0.65
CA LEU A 48 6.44 1.34 0.15
C LEU A 48 6.68 0.25 -0.89
N PHE A 49 7.19 0.65 -2.04
CA PHE A 49 7.51 -0.23 -3.15
C PHE A 49 8.98 -0.07 -3.52
N ASN A 50 9.60 -1.15 -3.98
CA ASN A 50 10.85 -1.06 -4.72
C ASN A 50 10.56 -1.01 -6.23
N HIS A 51 11.36 -0.24 -6.97
CA HIS A 51 11.41 -0.33 -8.42
C HIS A 51 12.72 -1.01 -8.81
N ASP A 52 12.66 -2.32 -9.03
CA ASP A 52 13.81 -3.22 -9.18
C ASP A 52 14.69 -2.87 -10.39
N SER A 53 14.13 -2.21 -11.41
CA SER A 53 14.88 -1.78 -12.59
C SER A 53 15.96 -0.74 -12.29
N CYS A 54 15.74 0.11 -11.27
CA CYS A 54 16.67 1.17 -10.90
C CYS A 54 17.03 1.20 -9.41
N GLY A 55 16.45 0.30 -8.60
CA GLY A 55 16.73 0.16 -7.17
C GLY A 55 16.23 1.31 -6.29
N THR A 56 15.33 2.17 -6.80
CA THR A 56 14.74 3.24 -5.98
C THR A 56 13.50 2.75 -5.25
N SER A 57 13.16 3.41 -4.14
CA SER A 57 11.91 3.16 -3.44
C SER A 57 10.86 4.21 -3.79
N LEU A 58 9.61 3.77 -3.91
CA LEU A 58 8.44 4.59 -4.19
C LEU A 58 7.47 4.49 -3.03
N ALA A 59 6.94 5.63 -2.60
CA ALA A 59 5.87 5.68 -1.60
C ALA A 59 4.55 6.08 -2.29
N ILE A 60 3.48 5.35 -2.00
CA ILE A 60 2.11 5.63 -2.44
C ILE A 60 1.20 5.63 -1.22
N MET A 61 0.32 6.64 -1.10
CA MET A 61 -0.66 6.68 -0.03
C MET A 61 -1.59 5.47 -0.06
N VAL A 62 -1.98 4.96 1.10
CA VAL A 62 -2.93 3.84 1.22
C VAL A 62 -4.27 4.18 0.56
N ASP A 63 -4.74 5.42 0.68
CA ASP A 63 -5.99 5.88 0.08
C ASP A 63 -6.05 5.71 -1.45
N ALA A 64 -4.91 5.65 -2.12
CA ALA A 64 -4.86 5.36 -3.55
C ALA A 64 -5.41 3.95 -3.88
N PHE A 65 -5.50 3.05 -2.90
CA PHE A 65 -5.93 1.66 -3.07
C PHE A 65 -7.12 1.28 -2.18
N HIS A 66 -7.71 2.25 -1.47
CA HIS A 66 -8.83 2.00 -0.55
C HIS A 66 -9.99 1.26 -1.23
N ASP A 67 -10.30 1.61 -2.48
CA ASP A 67 -11.40 1.05 -3.25
C ASP A 67 -11.20 -0.43 -3.61
N PHE A 68 -9.99 -0.99 -3.49
CA PHE A 68 -9.74 -2.41 -3.71
C PHE A 68 -10.28 -3.28 -2.58
N TYR A 69 -10.42 -2.74 -1.37
CA TYR A 69 -10.98 -3.47 -0.25
C TYR A 69 -12.48 -3.24 -0.13
N LYS A 70 -13.24 -4.33 -0.06
CA LYS A 70 -14.72 -4.34 0.09
C LYS A 70 -15.19 -5.02 1.38
N GLY A 71 -14.26 -5.34 2.29
CA GLY A 71 -14.57 -6.02 3.55
C GLY A 71 -14.88 -5.04 4.69
N PRO A 72 -15.03 -5.56 5.93
CA PRO A 72 -15.35 -4.74 7.10
C PRO A 72 -14.20 -3.81 7.51
N ILE A 73 -14.54 -2.57 7.83
CA ILE A 73 -13.65 -1.64 8.54
C ILE A 73 -14.17 -1.55 9.97
N TYR A 74 -13.36 -2.00 10.92
CA TYR A 74 -13.68 -1.90 12.34
C TYR A 74 -13.35 -0.50 12.87
N GLU A 75 -14.09 -0.01 13.85
CA GLU A 75 -13.86 1.30 14.46
C GLU A 75 -12.85 1.22 15.63
N ASP A 76 -12.78 0.07 16.30
CA ASP A 76 -11.98 -0.08 17.51
C ASP A 76 -10.51 -0.39 17.25
N ARG A 77 -9.63 0.13 18.11
CA ARG A 77 -8.21 -0.18 18.13
C ARG A 77 -7.88 -1.27 19.12
N ALA A 78 -7.37 -2.40 18.63
CA ALA A 78 -6.94 -3.51 19.47
C ALA A 78 -5.49 -3.38 20.01
N THR A 79 -4.75 -2.31 19.69
CA THR A 79 -3.33 -2.16 20.07
C THR A 79 -3.09 -2.38 21.56
N GLY A 80 -2.21 -3.31 21.91
CA GLY A 80 -1.87 -3.65 23.30
C GLY A 80 -2.78 -4.68 23.96
N SER A 81 -3.86 -5.11 23.31
CA SER A 81 -4.67 -6.24 23.76
C SER A 81 -3.99 -7.59 23.51
N GLU A 82 -4.49 -8.65 24.16
CA GLU A 82 -4.02 -10.03 23.96
C GLU A 82 -4.19 -10.51 22.51
N ASP A 83 -5.21 -10.01 21.80
CA ASP A 83 -5.50 -10.37 20.41
C ASP A 83 -4.60 -9.63 19.39
N CYS A 84 -3.83 -8.63 19.81
CA CYS A 84 -3.06 -7.79 18.91
C CYS A 84 -1.59 -8.23 18.80
N PRO A 85 -1.16 -8.77 17.64
CA PRO A 85 0.21 -9.24 17.47
C PRO A 85 1.20 -8.11 17.17
N GLY A 86 0.76 -6.84 17.16
CA GLY A 86 1.64 -5.69 16.95
C GLY A 86 2.15 -5.50 15.51
N TYR A 87 1.61 -6.22 14.52
CA TYR A 87 2.11 -6.17 13.14
C TYR A 87 2.20 -4.75 12.56
N CYS A 88 1.22 -3.87 12.81
CA CYS A 88 1.20 -2.48 12.33
C CYS A 88 2.35 -1.59 12.85
N LEU A 89 3.11 -2.06 13.85
CA LEU A 89 4.30 -1.38 14.39
C LEU A 89 5.58 -1.71 13.60
N HIS A 90 5.55 -2.70 12.72
CA HIS A 90 6.70 -3.17 11.97
C HIS A 90 6.50 -2.95 10.47
N GLN A 91 7.36 -2.11 9.89
CA GLN A 91 7.23 -1.67 8.49
C GLN A 91 7.29 -2.83 7.48
N SER A 92 8.19 -3.80 7.69
CA SER A 92 8.40 -4.95 6.80
C SER A 92 7.50 -6.14 7.12
N GLU A 93 6.74 -6.09 8.21
CA GLU A 93 5.70 -7.08 8.48
C GLU A 93 4.49 -6.74 7.65
N LEU A 94 4.12 -7.60 6.69
CA LEU A 94 3.04 -7.35 5.74
C LEU A 94 1.88 -8.34 5.85
N ARG A 95 1.96 -9.33 6.75
CA ARG A 95 0.89 -10.33 6.91
C ARG A 95 -0.44 -9.66 7.30
N ARG A 96 -1.53 -10.38 6.98
CA ARG A 96 -2.88 -10.04 7.45
C ARG A 96 -2.90 -9.91 8.97
N CYS A 97 -3.63 -8.92 9.47
CA CYS A 97 -3.85 -8.80 10.90
C CYS A 97 -5.03 -9.71 11.30
N PRO A 98 -4.86 -10.65 12.25
CA PRO A 98 -5.96 -11.50 12.70
C PRO A 98 -6.95 -10.78 13.62
N ALA A 99 -6.56 -9.65 14.21
CA ALA A 99 -7.39 -8.90 15.15
C ALA A 99 -8.51 -8.12 14.45
N LYS A 100 -9.70 -8.08 15.06
CA LYS A 100 -10.77 -7.13 14.70
C LYS A 100 -10.36 -5.73 15.17
N CYS A 101 -9.62 -5.03 14.32
CA CYS A 101 -8.98 -3.77 14.62
C CYS A 101 -9.13 -2.80 13.45
N GLU A 102 -9.27 -1.50 13.70
CA GLU A 102 -9.33 -0.47 12.66
C GLU A 102 -8.12 -0.51 11.72
N CYS A 103 -6.96 -0.99 12.17
CA CYS A 103 -5.76 -1.11 11.35
C CYS A 103 -5.80 -2.30 10.37
N ALA A 104 -6.75 -3.24 10.53
CA ALA A 104 -6.76 -4.50 9.80
C ALA A 104 -7.07 -4.33 8.31
N TYR A 105 -7.93 -3.37 7.93
CA TYR A 105 -8.31 -3.20 6.52
C TYR A 105 -7.12 -2.80 5.64
N VAL A 106 -6.19 -1.97 6.15
CA VAL A 106 -4.96 -1.60 5.43
C VAL A 106 -4.08 -2.83 5.19
N ARG A 107 -4.09 -3.78 6.14
CA ARG A 107 -3.40 -5.08 6.00
C ARG A 107 -4.08 -6.00 5.00
N GLU A 108 -5.36 -5.83 4.69
CA GLU A 108 -6.00 -6.54 3.57
C GLU A 108 -5.67 -5.86 2.24
N ILE A 109 -5.69 -4.52 2.18
CA ILE A 109 -5.31 -3.78 0.96
C ILE A 109 -3.88 -4.14 0.54
N ILE A 110 -2.92 -4.17 1.47
CA ILE A 110 -1.54 -4.51 1.12
C ILE A 110 -1.42 -5.93 0.56
N GLN A 111 -2.28 -6.86 0.97
CA GLN A 111 -2.30 -8.22 0.42
C GLN A 111 -2.85 -8.23 -1.00
N ILE A 112 -3.89 -7.45 -1.30
CA ILE A 112 -4.41 -7.30 -2.67
C ILE A 112 -3.32 -6.72 -3.58
N VAL A 113 -2.68 -5.64 -3.14
CA VAL A 113 -1.59 -4.96 -3.88
C VAL A 113 -0.39 -5.89 -4.09
N SER A 114 0.01 -6.64 -3.05
CA SER A 114 1.19 -7.53 -3.12
C SER A 114 0.97 -8.74 -4.02
N ASN A 115 -0.28 -9.20 -4.17
CA ASN A 115 -0.64 -10.37 -4.97
C ASN A 115 -1.29 -9.99 -6.32
N TRP A 116 -1.17 -8.72 -6.73
CA TRP A 116 -1.69 -8.27 -8.02
C TRP A 116 -0.99 -8.99 -9.18
N THR A 117 -1.74 -9.48 -10.16
CA THR A 117 -1.19 -10.19 -11.31
C THR A 117 -0.25 -9.27 -12.11
N LYS A 118 0.96 -9.77 -12.38
CA LYS A 118 2.00 -9.06 -13.14
C LYS A 118 1.93 -9.42 -14.61
N ASP A 119 2.20 -8.45 -15.48
CA ASP A 119 2.20 -8.57 -16.95
C ASP A 119 3.53 -8.10 -17.56
#